data_AF-A7TF20-F1
#
_entry.id   AF-A7TF20-F1
#
_cell.length_a   1.000
_cell.length_b   1.000
_cell.length_c   1.000
_cell.angle_alpha   90.00
_cell.angle_beta   90.00
_cell.angle_gamma   90.00
#
_symmetry.space_group_name_H-M   'P 1'
#
loop_
_entity.id
_entity.type
_entity.pdbx_description
1 polymer ?
#
loop_
_entity_poly.entity_id
_entity_poly.type
_entity_poly.pdbx_seq_one_letter_code
_entity_poly.pdbx_strand_id
1 'polypeptide(L)'
;MSESLPRSDDLEATWNFIEPAINQILGRDGNNTSNLSSKRVDKVLSPTMYMEVYTAIYNYCVNKSRSSGQFNNDRQSNQSSILVGSEIYRKLKNFLKEYITNFKQNNNETFLQFYVRRWKRFTIGAIFLNHAFDYMNRYWVQKERSDGKRDIFDVNTLCLMSWKDVMFDPNCELLTNEILEQITLERDGNTIQRNNVTSAIKSFVALGIDPQDLKKLNLNVYIQNFEKPLLKRTQEYYENFSNEYLNTHSVTEYIFEARNIIYREEETMAMYWDEHTRKPLSETLNTVLITNHAARWKKSLLSF
;
A
#
# COMPACT_ATOMS: atom_id res chain seq x y z
N MET A 1 23.67 19.01 15.90
CA MET A 1 22.65 19.70 15.09
C MET A 1 22.67 21.14 15.57
N SER A 2 22.77 22.10 14.67
CA SER A 2 22.90 23.53 14.97
C SER A 2 21.74 24.01 15.85
N GLU A 3 22.07 24.69 16.95
CA GLU A 3 21.18 25.16 18.03
C GLU A 3 20.12 26.21 17.62
N SER A 4 20.00 26.57 16.34
CA SER A 4 19.07 27.60 15.88
C SER A 4 18.10 27.04 14.84
N LEU A 5 16.79 27.20 15.11
CA LEU A 5 15.73 26.97 14.12
C LEU A 5 16.02 27.80 12.85
N PRO A 6 15.72 27.27 11.65
CA PRO A 6 15.99 27.96 10.40
C PRO A 6 15.21 29.27 10.31
N ARG A 7 15.72 30.21 9.51
CA ARG A 7 14.96 31.44 9.18
C ARG A 7 13.64 31.04 8.54
N SER A 8 12.53 31.49 9.13
CA SER A 8 11.17 31.11 8.75
C SER A 8 10.75 31.52 7.34
N ASP A 9 11.49 32.42 6.72
CA ASP A 9 11.13 33.04 5.44
C ASP A 9 11.90 32.40 4.26
N ASP A 10 12.85 31.51 4.57
CA ASP A 10 13.70 30.82 3.61
C ASP A 10 13.30 29.34 3.48
N LEU A 11 12.79 28.99 2.30
CA LEU A 11 12.38 27.63 1.96
C LEU A 11 13.56 26.67 1.96
N GLU A 12 14.72 27.07 1.42
CA GLU A 12 15.90 26.21 1.31
C GLU A 12 16.47 25.92 2.71
N ALA A 13 16.58 26.94 3.56
CA ALA A 13 17.03 26.76 4.94
C ALA A 13 16.08 25.86 5.75
N THR A 14 14.76 26.06 5.60
CA THR A 14 13.75 25.22 6.27
C THR A 14 13.83 23.78 5.77
N TRP A 15 13.93 23.58 4.45
CA TRP A 15 14.01 22.26 3.84
C TRP A 15 15.29 21.50 4.24
N ASN A 16 16.45 22.14 4.15
CA ASN A 16 17.74 21.55 4.54
C ASN A 16 17.79 21.15 6.02
N PHE A 17 17.02 21.83 6.88
CA PHE A 17 16.87 21.47 8.29
C PHE A 17 15.97 20.24 8.49
N ILE A 18 14.81 20.17 7.81
CA ILE A 18 13.84 19.09 8.01
C ILE A 18 14.18 17.82 7.22
N GLU A 19 14.83 17.91 6.06
CA GLU A 19 15.09 16.77 5.16
C GLU A 19 15.85 15.61 5.84
N PRO A 20 16.94 15.84 6.60
CA PRO A 20 17.61 14.77 7.33
C PRO A 20 16.70 14.09 8.35
N ALA A 21 15.78 14.87 8.95
CA ALA A 21 14.82 14.35 9.89
C ALA A 21 13.72 13.52 9.22
N ILE A 22 13.22 13.97 8.06
CA ILE A 22 12.27 13.22 7.24
C ILE A 22 12.89 11.88 6.79
N ASN A 23 14.15 11.89 6.35
CA ASN A 23 14.90 10.66 6.04
C ASN A 23 14.95 9.70 7.24
N GLN A 24 15.19 10.22 8.45
CA GLN A 24 15.20 9.40 9.66
C GLN A 24 13.79 8.88 10.03
N ILE A 25 12.74 9.68 9.84
CA ILE A 25 11.34 9.30 10.08
C ILE A 25 10.95 8.12 9.17
N LEU A 26 11.18 8.25 7.87
CA LEU A 26 10.89 7.21 6.88
C LEU A 26 11.77 5.97 7.08
N GLY A 27 12.96 6.17 7.65
CA GLY A 27 13.85 5.13 8.11
C GLY A 27 15.10 5.02 7.27
N ARG A 28 16.20 4.66 7.93
CA ARG A 28 17.46 4.32 7.26
C ARG A 28 17.39 2.87 6.79
N ASP A 29 17.84 2.60 5.57
CA ASP A 29 17.98 1.27 4.98
C ASP A 29 18.62 0.31 5.99
N GLY A 30 17.80 -0.56 6.57
CA GLY A 30 18.22 -1.54 7.57
C GLY A 30 19.03 -2.65 6.94
N ASN A 31 20.31 -2.39 6.66
CA ASN A 31 21.28 -3.40 6.22
C ASN A 31 21.93 -4.18 7.38
N ASN A 32 21.33 -4.24 8.58
CA ASN A 32 21.88 -5.02 9.69
C ASN A 32 20.79 -5.84 10.40
N THR A 33 20.26 -6.86 9.72
CA THR A 33 19.67 -8.03 10.41
C THR A 33 20.77 -9.06 10.65
N SER A 34 21.63 -8.79 11.63
CA SER A 34 22.37 -9.85 12.31
C SER A 34 22.75 -9.35 13.70
N ASN A 35 22.11 -9.97 14.70
CA ASN A 35 22.47 -9.92 16.12
C ASN A 35 22.23 -8.59 16.84
N LEU A 36 21.02 -8.39 17.39
CA LEU A 36 20.93 -8.07 18.81
C LEU A 36 19.53 -8.35 19.36
N SER A 37 19.50 -9.28 20.30
CA SER A 37 18.47 -9.41 21.33
C SER A 37 17.97 -8.06 21.83
N SER A 38 16.65 -7.88 21.78
CA SER A 38 15.83 -7.18 22.77
C SER A 38 16.53 -6.10 23.63
N LYS A 39 17.01 -4.99 23.05
CA LYS A 39 17.28 -3.75 23.83
C LYS A 39 17.50 -2.45 23.06
N ARG A 40 17.18 -2.39 21.77
CA ARG A 40 17.11 -1.12 21.04
C ARG A 40 15.91 -1.17 20.12
N VAL A 41 14.77 -0.78 20.66
CA VAL A 41 13.72 -0.17 19.83
C VAL A 41 14.45 0.84 18.96
N ASP A 42 14.29 0.68 17.65
CA ASP A 42 14.67 1.67 16.65
C ASP A 42 14.48 3.06 17.21
N LYS A 43 15.45 3.95 17.03
CA LYS A 43 15.38 5.34 17.48
C LYS A 43 14.15 6.01 16.84
N VAL A 44 12.97 5.78 17.42
CA VAL A 44 11.79 6.63 17.35
C VAL A 44 12.34 8.03 17.55
N LEU A 45 11.92 8.97 16.71
CA LEU A 45 12.38 10.35 16.83
C LEU A 45 12.40 10.75 18.30
N SER A 46 13.52 11.31 18.76
CA SER A 46 13.50 11.98 20.05
C SER A 46 12.33 12.96 20.01
N PRO A 47 11.49 13.02 21.06
CA PRO A 47 10.40 14.00 21.13
C PRO A 47 10.87 15.41 20.76
N THR A 48 12.12 15.76 21.10
CA THR A 48 12.76 17.01 20.69
C THR A 48 12.86 17.17 19.17
N MET A 49 13.38 16.17 18.47
CA MET A 49 13.56 16.20 17.01
C MET A 49 12.22 16.29 16.27
N TYR A 50 11.19 15.60 16.79
CA TYR A 50 9.84 15.73 16.25
C TYR A 50 9.30 17.16 16.41
N MET A 51 9.45 17.73 17.62
CA MET A 51 9.00 19.09 17.90
C MET A 51 9.76 20.13 17.10
N GLU A 52 11.06 19.94 16.86
CA GLU A 52 11.88 20.80 15.99
C GLU A 52 11.37 20.81 14.55
N VAL A 53 11.10 19.63 13.97
CA VAL A 53 10.55 19.51 12.61
C VAL A 53 9.18 20.15 12.51
N TYR A 54 8.28 19.82 13.43
CA TYR A 54 6.94 20.39 13.49
C TYR A 54 6.99 21.92 13.62
N THR A 55 7.84 22.44 14.51
CA THR A 55 7.99 23.89 14.74
C THR A 55 8.58 24.59 13.52
N ALA A 56 9.54 23.98 12.82
CA ALA A 56 10.09 24.53 11.59
C ALA A 56 9.03 24.65 10.48
N ILE A 57 8.21 23.60 10.29
CA ILE A 57 7.11 23.60 9.32
C ILE A 57 6.04 24.63 9.73
N TYR A 58 5.68 24.68 11.01
CA TYR A 58 4.73 25.66 11.55
C TYR A 58 5.20 27.10 11.31
N ASN A 59 6.44 27.42 11.70
CA ASN A 59 7.01 28.76 11.57
C ASN A 59 7.04 29.21 10.11
N TYR A 60 7.41 28.31 9.19
CA TYR A 60 7.39 28.59 7.75
C TYR A 60 5.98 28.91 7.25
N CYS A 61 5.02 28.04 7.55
CA CYS A 61 3.64 28.22 7.11
C CYS A 61 3.01 29.50 7.69
N VAL A 62 3.29 29.86 8.95
CA VAL A 62 2.72 31.04 9.61
C VAL A 62 3.40 32.35 9.18
N ASN A 63 4.73 32.42 9.17
CA ASN A 63 5.44 33.66 8.87
C ASN A 63 5.34 34.03 7.40
N LYS A 64 5.42 33.07 6.48
CA LYS A 64 5.25 33.35 5.04
C LYS A 64 3.81 33.78 4.72
N SER A 65 2.82 33.29 5.45
CA SER A 65 1.42 33.77 5.35
C SER A 65 1.25 35.21 5.83
N ARG A 66 2.06 35.68 6.79
CA ARG A 66 2.08 37.07 7.27
C ARG A 66 2.77 38.01 6.27
N SER A 67 3.92 37.63 5.74
CA SER A 67 4.67 38.43 4.76
C SER A 67 3.95 38.55 3.41
N SER A 68 3.21 37.51 3.00
CA SER A 68 2.39 37.54 1.76
C SER A 68 1.15 38.43 1.87
N GLY A 69 0.69 38.73 3.10
CA GLY A 69 -0.44 39.62 3.36
C GLY A 69 -0.10 41.11 3.32
N GLN A 70 1.18 41.50 3.31
CA GLN A 70 1.61 42.90 3.36
C GLN A 70 1.75 43.58 1.99
N PHE A 71 1.67 42.83 0.88
CA PHE A 71 1.84 43.40 -0.47
C PHE A 71 0.55 43.80 -1.20
N ASN A 72 -0.63 43.61 -0.61
CA ASN A 72 -1.92 43.96 -1.24
C ASN A 72 -2.77 44.84 -0.32
N ASN A 73 -2.44 46.13 -0.25
CA ASN A 73 -3.18 47.11 0.53
C ASN A 73 -4.35 47.77 -0.24
N ASP A 74 -4.74 47.27 -1.43
CA ASP A 74 -5.66 48.02 -2.30
C ASP A 74 -6.75 47.21 -3.02
N ARG A 75 -7.23 46.09 -2.45
CA ARG A 75 -8.50 45.47 -2.89
C ARG A 75 -9.29 44.88 -1.73
N GLN A 76 -10.34 45.59 -1.32
CA GLN A 76 -11.46 45.07 -0.54
C GLN A 76 -12.23 44.02 -1.37
N SER A 77 -11.83 42.76 -1.26
CA SER A 77 -12.64 41.59 -1.64
C SER A 77 -11.95 40.34 -1.07
N ASN A 78 -12.59 39.72 -0.08
CA ASN A 78 -12.26 38.42 0.52
C ASN A 78 -10.77 38.19 0.88
N GLN A 79 -10.34 38.74 2.02
CA GLN A 79 -9.09 38.35 2.68
C GLN A 79 -9.16 36.89 3.17
N SER A 80 -8.97 35.94 2.27
CA SER A 80 -8.41 34.65 2.66
C SER A 80 -6.92 34.87 2.88
N SER A 81 -6.42 34.63 4.09
CA SER A 81 -4.98 34.58 4.32
C SER A 81 -4.36 33.65 3.28
N ILE A 82 -3.37 34.14 2.51
CA ILE A 82 -2.60 33.29 1.61
C ILE A 82 -1.83 32.33 2.51
N LEU A 83 -2.40 31.14 2.74
CA LEU A 83 -1.73 30.06 3.47
C LEU A 83 -0.63 29.52 2.57
N VAL A 84 0.61 29.68 2.99
CA VAL A 84 1.76 29.27 2.18
C VAL A 84 2.27 27.91 2.66
N GLY A 85 1.89 26.86 1.93
CA GLY A 85 2.38 25.48 2.13
C GLY A 85 2.73 24.74 0.85
N SER A 86 2.37 25.28 -0.33
CA SER A 86 2.50 24.61 -1.63
C SER A 86 3.94 24.25 -2.00
N GLU A 87 4.90 25.11 -1.65
CA GLU A 87 6.30 24.89 -1.98
C GLU A 87 6.93 23.76 -1.15
N ILE A 88 6.68 23.74 0.17
CA ILE A 88 7.12 22.63 1.04
C ILE A 88 6.44 21.34 0.62
N TYR A 89 5.13 21.39 0.32
CA TYR A 89 4.40 20.23 -0.18
C TYR A 89 5.00 19.67 -1.47
N ARG A 90 5.36 20.53 -2.43
CA ARG A 90 6.01 20.13 -3.68
C ARG A 90 7.40 19.55 -3.45
N LYS A 91 8.22 20.16 -2.58
CA LYS A 91 9.53 19.61 -2.20
C LYS A 91 9.38 18.24 -1.56
N LEU A 92 8.41 18.07 -0.66
CA LEU A 92 8.09 16.77 -0.05
C LEU A 92 7.68 15.73 -1.08
N LYS A 93 6.80 16.09 -2.02
CA LYS A 93 6.38 15.19 -3.10
C LYS A 93 7.57 14.71 -3.95
N ASN A 94 8.45 15.63 -4.33
CA ASN A 94 9.63 15.28 -5.13
C ASN A 94 10.61 14.40 -4.33
N PHE A 95 10.87 14.77 -3.08
CA PHE A 95 11.70 13.99 -2.17
C PHE A 95 11.18 12.56 -1.98
N LEU A 96 9.86 12.39 -1.79
CA LEU A 96 9.26 11.06 -1.66
C LEU A 96 9.48 10.21 -2.92
N LYS A 97 9.33 10.80 -4.11
CA LYS A 97 9.59 10.10 -5.38
C LYS A 97 11.04 9.64 -5.50
N GLU A 98 11.99 10.53 -5.21
CA GLU A 98 13.41 10.21 -5.25
C GLU A 98 13.78 9.15 -4.20
N TYR A 99 13.26 9.29 -2.98
CA TYR A 99 13.49 8.35 -1.88
C TYR A 99 13.02 6.93 -2.24
N ILE A 100 11.83 6.79 -2.83
CA ILE A 100 11.26 5.49 -3.23
C ILE A 100 12.03 4.91 -4.43
N THR A 101 12.41 5.74 -5.40
CA THR A 101 13.18 5.31 -6.58
C THR A 101 14.56 4.76 -6.19
N ASN A 102 15.14 5.28 -5.11
CA ASN A 102 16.44 4.84 -4.62
C ASN A 102 16.43 3.52 -3.85
N PHE A 103 15.26 2.89 -3.66
CA PHE A 103 15.22 1.58 -3.02
C PHE A 103 15.88 0.52 -3.89
N LYS A 104 16.77 -0.25 -3.25
CA LYS A 104 17.46 -1.37 -3.89
C LYS A 104 17.00 -2.69 -3.30
N GLN A 105 16.71 -3.62 -4.20
CA GLN A 105 16.49 -5.02 -3.90
C GLN A 105 17.83 -5.66 -3.51
N ASN A 106 17.79 -6.51 -2.49
CA ASN A 106 18.94 -7.30 -2.06
C ASN A 106 19.11 -8.50 -3.00
N ASN A 107 20.36 -8.94 -3.23
CA ASN A 107 20.65 -10.01 -4.19
C ASN A 107 19.94 -11.36 -3.90
N ASN A 108 19.53 -11.61 -2.65
CA ASN A 108 18.96 -12.89 -2.22
C ASN A 108 17.47 -12.83 -1.89
N GLU A 109 16.78 -11.71 -2.17
CA GLU A 109 15.35 -11.57 -1.88
C GLU A 109 14.52 -11.53 -3.18
N THR A 110 13.31 -12.07 -3.16
CA THR A 110 12.36 -11.93 -4.27
C THR A 110 11.76 -10.52 -4.31
N PHE A 111 11.10 -10.14 -5.41
CA PHE A 111 10.47 -8.83 -5.48
C PHE A 111 9.37 -8.64 -4.43
N LEU A 112 8.58 -9.68 -4.15
CA LEU A 112 7.57 -9.70 -3.09
C LEU A 112 8.17 -9.44 -1.71
N GLN A 113 9.30 -10.07 -1.39
CA GLN A 113 9.99 -9.88 -0.12
C GLN A 113 10.53 -8.45 0.01
N PHE A 114 11.18 -7.96 -1.05
CA PHE A 114 11.66 -6.59 -1.15
C PHE A 114 10.52 -5.57 -0.97
N TYR A 115 9.44 -5.74 -1.74
CA TYR A 115 8.26 -4.88 -1.72
C TYR A 115 7.64 -4.82 -0.32
N VAL A 116 7.37 -5.97 0.31
CA VAL A 116 6.72 -6.02 1.63
C VAL A 116 7.61 -5.41 2.71
N ARG A 117 8.92 -5.68 2.68
CA ARG A 117 9.89 -5.13 3.63
C ARG A 117 9.90 -3.59 3.55
N ARG A 118 9.98 -3.05 2.34
CA ARG A 118 9.97 -1.61 2.09
C ARG A 118 8.60 -0.99 2.41
N TRP A 119 7.50 -1.62 2.00
CA TRP A 119 6.12 -1.17 2.25
C TRP A 119 5.81 -1.03 3.73
N LYS A 120 6.14 -2.05 4.54
CA LYS A 120 5.93 -2.01 6.00
C LYS A 120 6.68 -0.87 6.65
N ARG A 121 7.97 -0.69 6.30
CA ARG A 121 8.77 0.39 6.89
C ARG A 121 8.26 1.77 6.45
N PHE A 122 7.96 1.92 5.16
CA PHE A 122 7.53 3.17 4.56
C PHE A 122 6.17 3.62 5.09
N THR A 123 5.19 2.72 5.21
CA THR A 123 3.85 3.06 5.73
C THR A 123 3.89 3.47 7.21
N ILE A 124 4.73 2.82 8.03
CA ILE A 124 5.00 3.28 9.41
C ILE A 124 5.60 4.69 9.39
N GLY A 125 6.60 4.92 8.55
CA GLY A 125 7.22 6.25 8.37
C GLY A 125 6.21 7.32 7.94
N ALA A 126 5.31 6.99 7.02
CA ALA A 126 4.26 7.87 6.52
C ALA A 126 3.32 8.34 7.64
N ILE A 127 2.96 7.47 8.59
CA ILE A 127 2.14 7.84 9.75
C ILE A 127 2.86 8.91 10.60
N PHE A 128 4.13 8.67 10.95
CA PHE A 128 4.91 9.64 11.73
C PHE A 128 5.14 10.95 10.98
N LEU A 129 5.39 10.86 9.68
CA LEU A 129 5.56 12.02 8.81
C LEU A 129 4.27 12.84 8.72
N ASN A 130 3.11 12.17 8.67
CA ASN A 130 1.82 12.83 8.68
C ASN A 130 1.59 13.63 9.97
N HIS A 131 2.04 13.12 11.12
CA HIS A 131 2.01 13.86 12.39
C HIS A 131 2.97 15.07 12.38
N ALA A 132 4.18 14.91 11.85
CA ALA A 132 5.15 16.01 11.76
C ALA A 132 4.63 17.17 10.89
N PHE A 133 3.78 16.88 9.90
CA PHE A 133 3.15 17.85 9.01
C PHE A 133 1.69 18.18 9.39
N ASP A 134 1.23 17.83 10.60
CA ASP A 134 -0.16 17.97 11.02
C ASP A 134 -0.71 19.39 10.89
N TYR A 135 0.11 20.42 11.18
CA TYR A 135 -0.29 21.81 10.96
C TYR A 135 -0.63 22.09 9.49
N MET A 136 0.25 21.68 8.57
CA MET A 136 0.03 21.85 7.14
C MET A 136 -1.20 21.06 6.66
N ASN A 137 -1.40 19.85 7.18
CA ASN A 137 -2.58 19.03 6.87
C ASN A 137 -3.89 19.70 7.29
N ARG A 138 -3.94 20.27 8.51
CA ARG A 138 -5.15 20.88 9.06
C ARG A 138 -5.51 22.21 8.41
N TYR A 139 -4.52 23.05 8.10
CA TYR A 139 -4.78 24.41 7.66
C TYR A 139 -4.59 24.61 6.16
N TRP A 140 -3.44 24.20 5.62
CA TRP A 140 -3.15 24.43 4.20
C TRP A 140 -3.84 23.38 3.30
N VAL A 141 -3.65 22.09 3.55
CA VAL A 141 -4.24 21.01 2.73
C VAL A 141 -5.77 21.09 2.75
N GLN A 142 -6.38 21.26 3.93
CA GLN A 142 -7.83 21.35 4.06
C GLN A 142 -8.40 22.54 3.26
N LYS A 143 -7.75 23.72 3.35
CA LYS A 143 -8.15 24.89 2.57
C LYS A 143 -8.06 24.63 1.08
N GLU A 144 -6.93 24.13 0.59
CA GLU A 144 -6.73 23.90 -0.85
C GLU A 144 -7.75 22.90 -1.42
N ARG A 145 -8.10 21.85 -0.65
CA ARG A 145 -9.17 20.92 -1.04
C ARG A 145 -10.55 21.56 -1.04
N SER A 146 -10.86 22.42 -0.06
CA SER A 146 -12.10 23.21 -0.02
C SER A 146 -12.21 24.17 -1.20
N ASP A 147 -11.07 24.72 -1.66
CA ASP A 147 -10.97 25.56 -2.86
C ASP A 147 -11.07 24.75 -4.18
N GLY A 148 -11.30 23.43 -4.09
CA GLY A 148 -11.56 22.56 -5.23
C GLY A 148 -10.33 21.84 -5.80
N LYS A 149 -9.14 21.99 -5.20
CA LYS A 149 -7.91 21.30 -5.65
C LYS A 149 -7.88 19.87 -5.12
N ARG A 150 -8.41 18.95 -5.91
CA ARG A 150 -8.58 17.54 -5.53
C ARG A 150 -7.29 16.71 -5.59
N ASP A 151 -6.25 17.25 -6.24
CA ASP A 151 -4.91 16.67 -6.38
C ASP A 151 -4.01 16.91 -5.16
N ILE A 152 -4.46 17.73 -4.20
CA ILE A 152 -3.76 17.98 -2.94
C ILE A 152 -4.33 17.05 -1.87
N PHE A 153 -3.43 16.30 -1.24
CA PHE A 153 -3.74 15.30 -0.22
C PHE A 153 -2.98 15.57 1.07
N ASP A 154 -3.48 15.05 2.19
CA ASP A 154 -2.70 15.00 3.43
C ASP A 154 -1.40 14.20 3.22
N VAL A 155 -0.44 14.41 4.09
CA VAL A 155 0.90 13.82 3.92
C VAL A 155 0.88 12.28 3.92
N ASN A 156 0.02 11.63 4.69
CA ASN A 156 -0.09 10.17 4.66
C ASN A 156 -0.58 9.70 3.28
N THR A 157 -1.67 10.28 2.79
CA THR A 157 -2.22 9.99 1.46
C THR A 157 -1.22 10.33 0.34
N LEU A 158 -0.46 11.43 0.46
CA LEU A 158 0.62 11.77 -0.47
C LEU A 158 1.71 10.69 -0.51
N CYS A 159 2.10 10.14 0.65
CA CYS A 159 3.06 9.04 0.71
C CYS A 159 2.54 7.82 -0.05
N LEU A 160 1.28 7.43 0.19
CA LEU A 160 0.66 6.28 -0.48
C LEU A 160 0.55 6.49 -2.00
N MET A 161 0.14 7.69 -2.44
CA MET A 161 0.10 8.03 -3.87
C MET A 161 1.49 8.02 -4.51
N SER A 162 2.51 8.51 -3.81
CA SER A 162 3.89 8.49 -4.31
C SER A 162 4.44 7.06 -4.40
N TRP A 163 4.11 6.21 -3.44
CA TRP A 163 4.40 4.78 -3.50
C TRP A 163 3.69 4.11 -4.67
N LYS A 164 2.41 4.44 -4.88
CA LYS A 164 1.63 3.90 -5.99
C LYS A 164 2.30 4.19 -7.33
N ASP A 165 2.61 5.46 -7.57
CA ASP A 165 3.17 5.98 -8.83
C ASP A 165 4.57 5.40 -9.13
N VAL A 166 5.44 5.32 -8.12
CA VAL A 166 6.86 4.97 -8.32
C VAL A 166 7.14 3.47 -8.14
N MET A 167 6.52 2.82 -7.15
CA MET A 167 6.86 1.45 -6.76
C MET A 167 5.82 0.44 -7.23
N PHE A 168 4.53 0.74 -7.05
CA PHE A 168 3.47 -0.23 -7.30
C PHE A 168 3.09 -0.30 -8.79
N ASP A 169 2.70 0.80 -9.42
CA ASP A 169 2.19 0.80 -10.79
C ASP A 169 3.18 0.20 -11.81
N PRO A 170 4.50 0.52 -11.77
CA PRO A 170 5.46 -0.07 -12.70
C PRO A 170 5.72 -1.57 -12.46
N ASN A 171 5.50 -2.07 -11.24
CA ASN A 171 5.85 -3.43 -10.84
C ASN A 171 4.63 -4.28 -10.46
N CYS A 172 3.43 -3.79 -10.75
CA CYS A 172 2.19 -4.39 -10.27
C CYS A 172 2.00 -5.80 -10.80
N GLU A 173 2.25 -6.01 -12.10
CA GLU A 173 2.15 -7.33 -12.73
C GLU A 173 3.16 -8.33 -12.15
N LEU A 174 4.41 -7.91 -11.97
CA LEU A 174 5.45 -8.73 -11.34
C LEU A 174 5.07 -9.12 -9.91
N LEU A 175 4.59 -8.16 -9.11
CA LEU A 175 4.13 -8.39 -7.75
C LEU A 175 2.97 -9.38 -7.71
N THR A 176 1.96 -9.19 -8.56
CA THR A 176 0.82 -10.09 -8.65
C THR A 176 1.27 -11.50 -9.02
N ASN A 177 2.15 -11.66 -10.00
CA ASN A 177 2.65 -12.97 -10.41
C ASN A 177 3.40 -13.68 -9.28
N GLU A 178 4.32 -13.01 -8.58
CA GLU A 178 5.02 -13.62 -7.44
C GLU A 178 4.04 -14.00 -6.30
N ILE A 179 3.01 -13.20 -6.04
CA ILE A 179 1.98 -13.55 -5.05
C ILE A 179 1.22 -14.81 -5.48
N LEU A 180 0.79 -14.89 -6.74
CA LEU A 180 0.04 -16.02 -7.25
C LEU A 180 0.89 -17.30 -7.31
N GLU A 181 2.19 -17.18 -7.56
CA GLU A 181 3.14 -18.29 -7.46
C GLU A 181 3.23 -18.81 -6.02
N GLN A 182 3.34 -17.93 -5.02
CA GLN A 182 3.31 -18.34 -3.61
C GLN A 182 2.01 -19.07 -3.26
N ILE A 183 0.86 -18.59 -3.74
CA ILE A 183 -0.43 -19.27 -3.52
C ILE A 183 -0.44 -20.66 -4.19
N THR A 184 0.14 -20.77 -5.38
CA THR A 184 0.26 -22.07 -6.08
C THR A 184 1.15 -23.04 -5.30
N LEU A 185 2.31 -22.57 -4.83
CA LEU A 185 3.22 -23.37 -4.02
C LEU A 185 2.57 -23.86 -2.72
N GLU A 186 1.73 -23.03 -2.09
CA GLU A 186 0.95 -23.42 -0.91
C GLU A 186 -0.08 -24.51 -1.24
N ARG A 187 -0.74 -24.45 -2.40
CA ARG A 187 -1.66 -25.51 -2.86
C ARG A 187 -0.95 -26.84 -3.10
N ASP A 188 0.28 -26.79 -3.57
CA ASP A 188 1.15 -27.96 -3.75
C ASP A 188 1.68 -28.53 -2.42
N GLY A 189 1.34 -27.91 -1.28
CA GLY A 189 1.72 -28.36 0.05
C GLY A 189 3.05 -27.80 0.56
N ASN A 190 3.64 -26.81 -0.13
CA ASN A 190 4.88 -26.19 0.31
C ASN A 190 4.63 -25.12 1.38
N THR A 191 5.59 -24.96 2.30
CA THR A 191 5.55 -23.90 3.32
C THR A 191 5.93 -22.55 2.70
N ILE A 192 5.02 -21.58 2.77
CA ILE A 192 5.24 -20.22 2.27
C ILE A 192 5.29 -19.17 3.38
N GLN A 193 5.83 -17.99 3.06
CA GLN A 193 5.80 -16.84 3.97
C GLN A 193 4.46 -16.11 3.89
N ARG A 194 3.42 -16.73 4.49
CA ARG A 194 2.02 -16.24 4.52
C ARG A 194 1.89 -14.75 4.81
N ASN A 195 2.66 -14.25 5.78
CA ASN A 195 2.66 -12.85 6.20
C ASN A 195 3.03 -11.88 5.07
N ASN A 196 3.92 -12.27 4.16
CA ASN A 196 4.32 -11.41 3.04
C ASN A 196 3.19 -11.31 2.01
N VAL A 197 2.57 -12.45 1.68
CA VAL A 197 1.40 -12.51 0.80
C VAL A 197 0.26 -11.64 1.35
N THR A 198 -0.13 -11.83 2.62
CA THR A 198 -1.18 -11.01 3.27
C THR A 198 -0.82 -9.52 3.25
N SER A 199 0.43 -9.17 3.55
CA SER A 199 0.86 -7.77 3.61
C SER A 199 0.84 -7.11 2.23
N ALA A 200 1.26 -7.85 1.20
CA ALA A 200 1.24 -7.36 -0.17
C ALA A 200 -0.20 -7.17 -0.64
N ILE A 201 -1.09 -8.15 -0.43
CA ILE A 201 -2.52 -8.06 -0.78
C ILE A 201 -3.20 -6.87 -0.09
N LYS A 202 -2.97 -6.68 1.22
CA LYS A 202 -3.48 -5.50 1.94
C LYS A 202 -2.99 -4.17 1.36
N SER A 203 -1.82 -4.14 0.72
CA SER A 203 -1.33 -2.94 0.03
C SER A 203 -2.18 -2.58 -1.19
N PHE A 204 -2.71 -3.55 -1.95
CA PHE A 204 -3.61 -3.27 -3.09
C PHE A 204 -4.88 -2.55 -2.63
N VAL A 205 -5.42 -2.94 -1.47
CA VAL A 205 -6.58 -2.28 -0.85
C VAL A 205 -6.22 -0.87 -0.37
N ALA A 206 -5.08 -0.72 0.32
CA ALA A 206 -4.63 0.59 0.83
C ALA A 206 -4.29 1.60 -0.29
N LEU A 207 -3.85 1.11 -1.45
CA LEU A 207 -3.55 1.94 -2.63
C LEU A 207 -4.78 2.24 -3.49
N GLY A 208 -5.94 1.66 -3.15
CA GLY A 208 -7.24 1.97 -3.71
C GLY A 208 -7.79 3.31 -3.21
N ILE A 209 -7.10 4.41 -3.51
CA ILE A 209 -7.46 5.76 -3.08
C ILE A 209 -8.29 6.43 -4.17
N ASP A 210 -9.49 6.91 -3.82
CA ASP A 210 -10.31 7.74 -4.70
C ASP A 210 -10.02 9.24 -4.44
N PRO A 211 -9.43 9.98 -5.40
CA PRO A 211 -9.17 11.41 -5.24
C PRO A 211 -10.42 12.26 -4.94
N GLN A 212 -11.60 11.77 -5.35
CA GLN A 212 -12.88 12.42 -5.17
C GLN A 212 -13.44 12.20 -3.76
N ASP A 213 -13.25 11.00 -3.21
CA ASP A 213 -13.73 10.62 -1.89
C ASP A 213 -12.70 9.76 -1.15
N LEU A 214 -11.80 10.42 -0.44
CA LEU A 214 -10.73 9.78 0.34
C LEU A 214 -11.24 8.89 1.49
N LYS A 215 -12.51 9.03 1.89
CA LYS A 215 -13.10 8.22 2.96
C LYS A 215 -13.77 6.96 2.45
N LYS A 216 -14.07 6.92 1.14
CA LYS A 216 -14.72 5.77 0.52
C LYS A 216 -13.69 4.69 0.24
N LEU A 217 -13.96 3.49 0.74
CA LEU A 217 -13.22 2.30 0.35
C LEU A 217 -13.37 2.08 -1.16
N ASN A 218 -12.24 2.05 -1.87
CA ASN A 218 -12.21 1.78 -3.30
C ASN A 218 -11.36 0.53 -3.57
N LEU A 219 -12.04 -0.57 -3.88
CA LEU A 219 -11.40 -1.86 -4.13
C LEU A 219 -10.94 -2.03 -5.59
N ASN A 220 -10.99 -1.00 -6.44
CA ASN A 220 -10.72 -1.16 -7.87
C ASN A 220 -9.30 -1.68 -8.14
N VAL A 221 -8.28 -1.13 -7.45
CA VAL A 221 -6.89 -1.61 -7.57
C VAL A 221 -6.77 -3.08 -7.16
N TYR A 222 -7.42 -3.46 -6.06
CA TYR A 222 -7.46 -4.84 -5.60
C TYR A 222 -8.16 -5.78 -6.60
N ILE A 223 -9.34 -5.39 -7.08
CA ILE A 223 -10.16 -6.22 -7.96
C ILE A 223 -9.47 -6.43 -9.32
N GLN A 224 -8.96 -5.37 -9.94
CA GLN A 224 -8.37 -5.46 -11.28
C GLN A 224 -7.01 -6.16 -11.26
N ASN A 225 -6.16 -5.82 -10.30
CA ASN A 225 -4.76 -6.23 -10.33
C ASN A 225 -4.50 -7.51 -9.54
N PHE A 226 -5.40 -7.93 -8.65
CA PHE A 226 -5.22 -9.14 -7.85
C PHE A 226 -6.40 -10.12 -7.97
N GLU A 227 -7.63 -9.72 -7.66
CA GLU A 227 -8.79 -10.63 -7.61
C GLU A 227 -9.03 -11.32 -8.96
N LYS A 228 -9.10 -10.56 -10.06
CA LYS A 228 -9.32 -11.13 -11.39
C LYS A 228 -8.22 -12.10 -11.82
N PRO A 229 -6.91 -11.75 -11.74
CA PRO A 229 -5.82 -12.70 -12.01
C PRO A 229 -5.86 -13.94 -11.13
N LEU A 230 -6.19 -13.78 -9.85
CA LEU A 230 -6.31 -14.88 -8.89
C LEU A 230 -7.42 -15.85 -9.29
N LEU A 231 -8.63 -15.35 -9.58
CA LEU A 231 -9.75 -16.21 -9.97
C LEU A 231 -9.43 -16.97 -11.26
N LYS A 232 -8.84 -16.29 -12.25
CA LYS A 232 -8.40 -16.92 -13.50
C LYS A 232 -7.39 -18.04 -13.25
N ARG A 233 -6.34 -17.78 -12.47
CA ARG A 233 -5.31 -18.80 -12.20
C ARG A 233 -5.82 -19.94 -11.31
N THR A 234 -6.77 -19.65 -10.44
CA THR A 234 -7.48 -20.67 -9.64
C THR A 234 -8.32 -21.56 -10.53
N GLN A 235 -9.02 -20.98 -11.51
CA GLN A 235 -9.76 -21.74 -12.50
C GLN A 235 -8.83 -22.65 -13.32
N GLU A 236 -7.77 -22.11 -13.91
CA GLU A 236 -6.82 -22.90 -14.72
C GLU A 236 -6.17 -24.03 -13.91
N TYR A 237 -5.80 -23.75 -12.65
CA TYR A 237 -5.22 -24.76 -11.75
C TYR A 237 -6.18 -25.92 -11.50
N TYR A 238 -7.41 -25.62 -11.11
CA TYR A 238 -8.39 -26.66 -10.78
C TYR A 238 -8.97 -27.36 -12.02
N GLU A 239 -9.03 -26.70 -13.19
CA GLU A 239 -9.37 -27.38 -14.45
C GLU A 239 -8.34 -28.46 -14.81
N ASN A 240 -7.06 -28.16 -14.68
CA ASN A 240 -5.99 -29.13 -14.92
C ASN A 240 -6.03 -30.27 -13.90
N PHE A 241 -6.16 -29.94 -12.61
CA PHE A 241 -6.31 -30.92 -11.53
C PHE A 241 -7.48 -31.86 -11.80
N SER A 242 -8.66 -31.33 -12.14
CA SER A 242 -9.86 -32.15 -12.35
C SER A 242 -9.73 -33.07 -13.56
N ASN A 243 -9.10 -32.61 -14.65
CA ASN A 243 -8.86 -33.44 -15.82
C ASN A 243 -7.90 -34.61 -15.51
N GLU A 244 -6.83 -34.35 -14.76
CA GLU A 244 -5.87 -35.38 -14.36
C GLU A 244 -6.46 -36.38 -13.37
N TYR A 245 -7.20 -35.88 -12.37
CA TYR A 245 -7.81 -36.71 -11.33
C TYR A 245 -8.90 -37.62 -11.90
N LEU A 246 -9.76 -37.12 -12.80
CA LEU A 246 -10.83 -37.90 -13.42
C LEU A 246 -10.33 -38.95 -14.42
N ASN A 247 -9.08 -38.88 -14.86
CA ASN A 247 -8.47 -39.92 -15.69
C ASN A 247 -8.00 -41.13 -14.87
N THR A 248 -7.77 -40.94 -13.57
CA THR A 248 -7.14 -41.93 -12.69
C THR A 248 -8.08 -42.46 -11.60
N HIS A 249 -9.10 -41.68 -11.22
CA HIS A 249 -10.00 -41.99 -10.12
C HIS A 249 -11.48 -42.04 -10.55
N SER A 250 -12.32 -42.63 -9.70
CA SER A 250 -13.76 -42.68 -9.93
C SER A 250 -14.42 -41.30 -9.72
N VAL A 251 -15.60 -41.13 -10.33
CA VAL A 251 -16.41 -39.91 -10.19
C VAL A 251 -16.79 -39.64 -8.72
N THR A 252 -17.08 -40.69 -7.95
CA THR A 252 -17.46 -40.56 -6.53
C THR A 252 -16.30 -40.07 -5.67
N GLU A 253 -15.09 -40.61 -5.90
CA GLU A 253 -13.87 -40.14 -5.22
C GLU A 253 -13.57 -38.68 -5.56
N TYR A 254 -13.72 -38.31 -6.84
CA TYR A 254 -13.55 -36.92 -7.26
C TYR A 254 -14.52 -35.97 -6.55
N ILE A 255 -15.80 -36.33 -6.41
CA ILE A 255 -16.79 -35.45 -5.75
C ILE A 255 -16.42 -35.20 -4.29
N PHE A 256 -15.94 -36.25 -3.59
CA PHE A 256 -15.48 -36.11 -2.21
C PHE A 256 -14.25 -35.20 -2.12
N GLU A 257 -13.28 -35.39 -3.02
CA GLU A 257 -12.05 -34.59 -3.06
C GLU A 257 -12.34 -33.13 -3.43
N ALA A 258 -13.17 -32.89 -4.44
CA ALA A 258 -13.62 -31.55 -4.82
C ALA A 258 -14.27 -30.79 -3.65
N ARG A 259 -15.11 -31.47 -2.84
CA ARG A 259 -15.71 -30.87 -1.65
C ARG A 259 -14.66 -30.49 -0.61
N ASN A 260 -13.67 -31.35 -0.35
CA ASN A 260 -12.60 -31.06 0.59
C ASN A 260 -11.73 -29.90 0.13
N ILE A 261 -11.42 -29.85 -1.17
CA ILE A 261 -10.68 -28.75 -1.79
C ILE A 261 -11.42 -27.44 -1.59
N ILE A 262 -12.72 -27.37 -1.94
CA ILE A 262 -13.52 -26.14 -1.76
C ILE A 262 -13.46 -25.66 -0.32
N TYR A 263 -13.69 -26.56 0.65
CA TYR A 263 -13.68 -26.21 2.07
C TYR A 263 -12.31 -25.67 2.52
N ARG A 264 -11.22 -26.37 2.17
CA ARG A 264 -9.85 -25.97 2.54
C ARG A 264 -9.46 -24.64 1.92
N GLU A 265 -9.82 -24.45 0.65
CA GLU A 265 -9.51 -23.25 -0.12
C GLU A 265 -10.26 -22.04 0.47
N GLU A 266 -11.56 -22.17 0.75
CA GLU A 266 -12.34 -21.12 1.41
C GLU A 266 -11.81 -20.77 2.81
N GLU A 267 -11.45 -21.77 3.63
CA GLU A 267 -10.93 -21.55 4.98
C GLU A 267 -9.54 -20.88 4.96
N THR A 268 -8.64 -21.39 4.12
CA THR A 268 -7.26 -20.89 4.01
C THR A 268 -7.27 -19.46 3.48
N MET A 269 -8.13 -19.17 2.50
CA MET A 269 -8.15 -17.90 1.79
C MET A 269 -8.89 -16.79 2.53
N ALA A 270 -9.82 -17.15 3.42
CA ALA A 270 -10.42 -16.22 4.36
C ALA A 270 -9.38 -15.51 5.26
N MET A 271 -8.21 -16.11 5.49
CA MET A 271 -7.14 -15.50 6.29
C MET A 271 -6.33 -14.44 5.53
N TYR A 272 -6.34 -14.48 4.19
CA TYR A 272 -5.45 -13.66 3.37
C TYR A 272 -6.13 -12.46 2.73
N TRP A 273 -7.40 -12.58 2.38
CA TRP A 273 -8.03 -11.73 1.39
C TRP A 273 -9.07 -10.79 1.98
N ASP A 274 -9.54 -9.86 1.14
CA ASP A 274 -10.69 -9.05 1.47
C ASP A 274 -11.98 -9.89 1.39
N GLU A 275 -12.95 -9.58 2.24
CA GLU A 275 -14.26 -10.26 2.30
C GLU A 275 -14.96 -10.24 0.93
N HIS A 276 -14.71 -9.21 0.11
CA HIS A 276 -15.25 -9.10 -1.24
C HIS A 276 -14.95 -10.34 -2.10
N THR A 277 -13.76 -10.92 -1.98
CA THR A 277 -13.29 -12.04 -2.83
C THR A 277 -13.91 -13.38 -2.44
N ARG A 278 -14.50 -13.49 -1.25
CA ARG A 278 -15.04 -14.77 -0.76
C ARG A 278 -16.12 -15.33 -1.67
N LYS A 279 -17.07 -14.50 -2.09
CA LYS A 279 -18.18 -14.93 -2.96
C LYS A 279 -17.70 -15.24 -4.39
N PRO A 280 -16.95 -14.37 -5.09
CA PRO A 280 -16.39 -14.69 -6.41
C PRO A 280 -15.51 -15.94 -6.43
N LEU A 281 -14.70 -16.16 -5.40
CA LEU A 281 -13.89 -17.38 -5.27
C LEU A 281 -14.78 -18.62 -5.16
N SER A 282 -15.74 -18.61 -4.23
CA SER A 282 -16.65 -19.73 -4.01
C SER A 282 -17.41 -20.09 -5.29
N GLU A 283 -17.92 -19.09 -6.02
CA GLU A 283 -18.59 -19.28 -7.30
C GLU A 283 -17.65 -19.87 -8.36
N THR A 284 -16.40 -19.41 -8.42
CA THR A 284 -15.37 -19.92 -9.35
C THR A 284 -15.03 -21.38 -9.04
N LEU A 285 -14.77 -21.70 -7.78
CA LEU A 285 -14.46 -23.07 -7.34
C LEU A 285 -15.62 -24.03 -7.61
N ASN A 286 -16.85 -23.63 -7.28
CA ASN A 286 -18.04 -24.43 -7.56
C ASN A 286 -18.23 -24.65 -9.07
N THR A 287 -18.02 -23.61 -9.88
CA THR A 287 -18.15 -23.72 -11.34
C THR A 287 -17.14 -24.72 -11.91
N VAL A 288 -15.87 -24.57 -11.54
CA VAL A 288 -14.77 -25.36 -12.08
C VAL A 288 -14.80 -26.79 -11.58
N LEU A 289 -14.94 -26.99 -10.27
CA LEU A 289 -14.88 -28.32 -9.68
C LEU A 289 -16.18 -29.10 -9.83
N ILE A 290 -17.34 -28.42 -9.90
CA ILE A 290 -18.66 -29.07 -9.88
C ILE A 290 -19.41 -28.86 -11.20
N THR A 291 -19.75 -27.62 -11.56
CA THR A 291 -20.68 -27.34 -12.65
C THR A 291 -20.15 -27.82 -14.01
N ASN A 292 -18.87 -27.59 -14.32
CA ASN A 292 -18.25 -28.00 -15.58
C ASN A 292 -18.22 -29.52 -15.76
N HIS A 293 -18.16 -30.27 -14.65
CA HIS A 293 -18.12 -31.74 -14.68
C HIS A 293 -19.51 -32.39 -14.48
N ALA A 294 -20.52 -31.62 -14.04
CA ALA A 294 -21.87 -32.12 -13.79
C ALA A 294 -22.51 -32.78 -15.03
N ALA A 295 -22.24 -32.27 -16.24
CA ALA A 295 -22.72 -32.87 -17.48
C ALA A 295 -22.07 -34.24 -17.76
N ARG A 296 -20.78 -34.40 -17.42
CA ARG A 296 -20.04 -35.67 -17.53
C ARG A 296 -20.56 -36.68 -16.51
N TRP A 297 -20.90 -36.22 -15.30
CA TRP A 297 -21.48 -37.06 -14.24
C TRP A 297 -22.87 -37.57 -14.58
N LYS A 298 -23.75 -36.71 -15.13
CA LYS A 298 -25.09 -37.14 -15.57
C LYS A 298 -25.02 -38.28 -16.60
N LYS A 299 -24.08 -38.23 -17.54
CA LYS A 299 -23.88 -39.32 -18.51
C LYS A 299 -23.38 -40.61 -17.86
N SER A 300 -22.44 -40.52 -16.91
CA SER A 300 -21.88 -41.67 -16.21
C SER A 300 -22.86 -42.32 -15.22
N LEU A 301 -23.80 -41.56 -14.66
CA LEU A 301 -24.83 -42.05 -13.74
C LEU A 301 -26.03 -42.66 -14.48
N LEU A 302 -26.26 -42.29 -15.73
CA LEU A 302 -27.31 -42.86 -16.60
C LEU A 302 -26.83 -44.09 -17.39
N SER A 303 -25.54 -44.44 -17.31
CA SER A 303 -24.95 -45.64 -17.94
C SER A 303 -24.85 -46.85 -17.01
N PHE A 304 -25.38 -46.74 -15.79
CA PHE A 304 -25.62 -47.84 -14.86
C PHE A 304 -27.13 -48.07 -14.75
#